data_AF-A0A0Q6FRT4-F1
#
_entry.id   AF-A0A0Q6FRT4-F1
#
_cell.length_a   1.000
_cell.length_b   1.000
_cell.length_c   1.000
_cell.angle_alpha   90.00
_cell.angle_beta   90.00
_cell.angle_gamma   90.00
#
_symmetry.space_group_name_H-M   'P 1'
#
loop_
_entity.id
_entity.type
_entity.pdbx_description
1 polymer ?
#
loop_
_entity_poly.entity_id
_entity_poly.type
_entity_poly.pdbx_seq_one_letter_code
_entity_poly.pdbx_strand_id
1 'polypeptide(L)'
;MNEIRQTSSSSASCNLAAGAAITWQAENFPQVAASLDDDGTGFFSVIEAWSQGSEWLEDCLRYQNHFAVGMDERTRGAHLIAFYCHHLSIAAGAVYLTTGLVPDLDPQRLAVRFENHDSAASSFQPAIKRLHFMFGRFLPEGSAQSFHDAFVASLTPVVEALQARTGLSAAAQWRLAADGITGAFLEIGLAGGEEAGAMASALDIVKIPGSPLLSSELHYERIETTRDGIPVEQVFRLRSGCCLYYRTDGGDFCDVCVLLEPDVQRNRLRDRLMRSGGS
;
A
#
# COMPACT_ATOMS: atom_id res chain seq x y z
N MET A 1 29.09 -31.57 12.79
CA MET A 1 27.71 -31.75 13.30
C MET A 1 27.32 -30.58 14.20
N ASN A 2 27.45 -29.33 13.71
CA ASN A 2 27.20 -28.10 14.49
C ASN A 2 26.47 -26.98 13.71
N GLU A 3 26.03 -27.22 12.47
CA GLU A 3 25.35 -26.21 11.63
C GLU A 3 23.81 -26.23 11.76
N ILE A 4 23.21 -27.25 12.37
CA ILE A 4 21.75 -27.39 12.44
C ILE A 4 21.12 -26.58 13.61
N ARG A 5 21.92 -26.12 14.59
CA ARG A 5 21.41 -25.38 15.76
C ARG A 5 21.36 -23.86 15.60
N GLN A 6 22.08 -23.28 14.64
CA GLN A 6 22.13 -21.82 14.46
C GLN A 6 20.98 -21.28 13.60
N THR A 7 20.46 -22.06 12.65
CA THR A 7 19.38 -21.65 11.75
C THR A 7 18.00 -21.57 12.44
N SER A 8 17.71 -22.47 13.38
CA SER A 8 16.42 -22.48 14.10
C SER A 8 16.28 -21.33 15.10
N SER A 9 17.37 -20.92 15.76
CA SER A 9 17.38 -19.81 16.72
C SER A 9 17.20 -18.45 16.05
N SER A 10 17.74 -18.28 14.83
CA SER A 10 17.62 -17.04 14.05
C SER A 10 16.19 -16.85 13.53
N SER A 11 15.55 -17.93 13.03
CA SER A 11 14.17 -17.89 12.54
C SER A 11 13.16 -17.55 13.64
N ALA A 12 13.30 -18.11 14.84
CA ALA A 12 12.40 -17.83 15.95
C ALA A 12 12.47 -16.36 16.41
N SER A 13 13.68 -15.78 16.43
CA SER A 13 13.87 -14.37 16.75
C SER A 13 13.25 -13.45 15.70
N CYS A 14 13.37 -13.80 14.41
CA CYS A 14 12.74 -13.03 13.33
C CYS A 14 11.21 -13.04 13.45
N ASN A 15 10.62 -14.21 13.71
CA ASN A 15 9.16 -14.33 13.86
C ASN A 15 8.63 -13.54 15.07
N LEU A 16 9.36 -13.53 16.20
CA LEU A 16 8.96 -12.72 17.36
C LEU A 16 8.97 -11.22 17.04
N ALA A 17 10.02 -10.72 16.40
CA ALA A 17 10.11 -9.30 16.00
C ALA A 17 9.01 -8.94 14.98
N ALA A 18 8.82 -9.78 13.96
CA ALA A 18 7.77 -9.59 12.97
C ALA A 18 6.36 -9.64 13.59
N GLY A 19 6.12 -10.52 14.56
CA GLY A 19 4.84 -10.63 15.26
C GLY A 19 4.50 -9.40 16.10
N ALA A 20 5.51 -8.80 16.75
CA ALA A 20 5.34 -7.52 17.44
C ALA A 20 5.02 -6.38 16.47
N ALA A 21 5.72 -6.32 15.33
CA ALA A 21 5.46 -5.33 14.28
C ALA A 21 4.05 -5.47 13.66
N ILE A 22 3.58 -6.71 13.45
CA ILE A 22 2.23 -6.99 12.95
C ILE A 22 1.16 -6.58 13.98
N THR A 23 1.39 -6.82 15.27
CA THR A 23 0.49 -6.36 16.34
C THR A 23 0.39 -4.84 16.33
N TRP A 24 1.54 -4.14 16.29
CA TRP A 24 1.57 -2.68 16.19
C TRP A 24 0.87 -2.17 14.93
N GLN A 25 1.07 -2.83 13.78
CA GLN A 25 0.38 -2.50 12.53
C GLN A 25 -1.14 -2.62 12.68
N ALA A 26 -1.64 -3.68 13.30
CA ALA A 26 -3.07 -3.90 13.48
C ALA A 26 -3.72 -2.84 14.39
N GLU A 27 -2.99 -2.34 15.39
CA GLU A 27 -3.45 -1.26 16.29
C GLU A 27 -3.55 0.09 15.56
N ASN A 28 -2.62 0.38 14.65
CA ASN A 28 -2.53 1.67 13.97
C ASN A 28 -3.25 1.71 12.61
N PHE A 29 -3.40 0.56 11.95
CA PHE A 29 -3.96 0.42 10.60
C PHE A 29 -4.94 -0.76 10.51
N PRO A 30 -6.05 -0.75 11.26
CA PRO A 30 -6.98 -1.89 11.34
C PRO A 30 -7.66 -2.25 10.00
N GLN A 31 -7.63 -1.35 9.02
CA GLN A 31 -8.09 -1.56 7.65
C GLN A 31 -7.18 -2.50 6.84
N VAL A 32 -6.02 -2.88 7.36
CA VAL A 32 -5.09 -3.87 6.79
C VAL A 32 -4.84 -4.95 7.83
N ALA A 33 -4.93 -6.21 7.43
CA ALA A 33 -4.58 -7.34 8.31
C ALA A 33 -3.28 -8.01 7.86
N ALA A 34 -2.51 -8.47 8.83
CA ALA A 34 -1.33 -9.29 8.60
C ALA A 34 -1.20 -10.39 9.66
N SER A 35 -0.57 -11.52 9.31
CA SER A 35 -0.29 -12.65 10.20
C SER A 35 0.99 -13.40 9.79
N LEU A 36 1.48 -14.29 10.65
CA LEU A 36 2.71 -15.09 10.42
C LEU A 36 2.43 -16.54 10.01
N ASP A 37 1.27 -17.08 10.36
CA ASP A 37 0.93 -18.50 10.21
C ASP A 37 -0.55 -18.67 9.85
N ASP A 38 -0.88 -19.80 9.24
CA ASP A 38 -2.22 -20.17 8.77
C ASP A 38 -3.11 -20.54 9.97
N ASP A 39 -4.17 -19.76 10.19
CA ASP A 39 -5.25 -20.11 11.12
C ASP A 39 -6.24 -21.11 10.50
N GLY A 40 -6.05 -21.45 9.22
CA GLY A 40 -6.84 -22.40 8.47
C GLY A 40 -8.04 -21.75 7.79
N THR A 41 -8.05 -21.84 6.47
CA THR A 41 -9.12 -21.56 5.49
C THR A 41 -9.19 -20.14 4.90
N GLY A 42 -9.36 -20.08 3.58
CA GLY A 42 -9.70 -18.86 2.83
C GLY A 42 -8.53 -18.02 2.31
N PHE A 43 -7.29 -18.43 2.57
CA PHE A 43 -6.11 -17.83 1.94
C PHE A 43 -5.84 -18.45 0.57
N PHE A 44 -5.37 -17.61 -0.34
CA PHE A 44 -4.87 -17.99 -1.66
C PHE A 44 -3.43 -17.49 -1.78
N SER A 45 -2.56 -18.21 -2.50
CA SER A 45 -1.33 -17.57 -3.00
C SER A 45 -1.68 -16.39 -3.90
N VAL A 46 -0.76 -15.44 -4.08
CA VAL A 46 -0.96 -14.32 -5.04
C VAL A 46 -1.22 -14.87 -6.45
N ILE A 47 -0.53 -15.94 -6.87
CA ILE A 47 -0.76 -16.56 -8.19
C ILE A 47 -2.20 -17.07 -8.32
N GLU A 48 -2.74 -17.75 -7.30
CA GLU A 48 -4.10 -18.27 -7.32
C GLU A 48 -5.13 -17.14 -7.28
N ALA A 49 -4.97 -16.19 -6.36
CA ALA A 49 -5.88 -15.06 -6.15
C ALA A 49 -6.04 -14.22 -7.43
N TRP A 50 -4.93 -13.95 -8.11
CA TRP A 50 -4.87 -13.12 -9.31
C TRP A 50 -4.91 -13.91 -10.62
N SER A 51 -5.21 -15.21 -10.57
CA SER A 51 -5.38 -16.00 -11.78
C SER A 51 -6.56 -15.49 -12.63
N GLN A 52 -6.45 -15.66 -13.95
CA GLN A 52 -7.50 -15.25 -14.87
C GLN A 52 -8.81 -16.00 -14.58
N GLY A 53 -9.90 -15.26 -14.34
CA GLY A 53 -11.21 -15.83 -14.02
C GLY A 53 -11.39 -16.21 -12.54
N SER A 54 -10.43 -15.85 -11.67
CA SER A 54 -10.56 -16.01 -10.22
C SER A 54 -11.75 -15.22 -9.68
N GLU A 55 -12.63 -15.89 -8.92
CA GLU A 55 -13.73 -15.22 -8.20
C GLU A 55 -13.21 -14.18 -7.20
N TRP A 56 -12.02 -14.39 -6.65
CA TRP A 56 -11.37 -13.45 -5.74
C TRP A 56 -11.10 -12.10 -6.42
N LEU A 57 -10.53 -12.13 -7.64
CA LEU A 57 -10.27 -10.92 -8.42
C LEU A 57 -11.56 -10.19 -8.78
N GLU A 58 -12.59 -10.93 -9.21
CA GLU A 58 -13.89 -10.33 -9.53
C GLU A 58 -14.56 -9.71 -8.31
N ASP A 59 -14.44 -10.33 -7.14
CA ASP A 59 -14.97 -9.78 -5.88
C ASP A 59 -14.22 -8.50 -5.48
N CYS A 60 -12.89 -8.48 -5.60
CA CYS A 60 -12.09 -7.29 -5.35
C CYS A 60 -12.43 -6.15 -6.33
N LEU A 61 -12.64 -6.43 -7.63
CA LEU A 61 -13.06 -5.43 -8.62
C LEU A 61 -14.45 -4.89 -8.32
N ARG A 62 -15.40 -5.77 -7.97
CA ARG A 62 -16.77 -5.37 -7.60
C ARG A 62 -16.77 -4.49 -6.36
N TYR A 63 -15.92 -4.78 -5.38
CA TYR A 63 -15.80 -4.00 -4.15
C TYR A 63 -15.39 -2.54 -4.43
N GLN A 64 -14.66 -2.25 -5.51
CA GLN A 64 -14.23 -0.89 -5.81
C GLN A 64 -15.39 0.10 -6.02
N ASN A 65 -16.59 -0.40 -6.39
CA ASN A 65 -17.79 0.43 -6.49
C ASN A 65 -18.23 1.03 -5.14
N HIS A 66 -17.68 0.58 -4.02
CA HIS A 66 -17.90 1.21 -2.71
C HIS A 66 -17.26 2.60 -2.63
N PHE A 67 -16.22 2.88 -3.43
CA PHE A 67 -15.50 4.16 -3.38
C PHE A 67 -16.10 5.23 -4.27
N ALA A 68 -16.82 4.86 -5.33
CA ALA A 68 -17.47 5.80 -6.25
C ALA A 68 -18.52 5.12 -7.12
N VAL A 69 -19.52 5.91 -7.53
CA VAL A 69 -20.54 5.51 -8.52
C VAL A 69 -20.01 5.76 -9.94
N GLY A 70 -20.37 4.90 -10.90
CA GLY A 70 -20.02 5.12 -12.31
C GLY A 70 -18.60 4.71 -12.69
N MET A 71 -17.91 3.89 -11.89
CA MET A 71 -16.59 3.38 -12.26
C MET A 71 -16.64 2.46 -13.48
N ASP A 72 -15.93 2.82 -14.54
CA ASP A 72 -15.63 1.90 -15.65
C ASP A 72 -14.58 0.85 -15.22
N GLU A 73 -14.38 -0.17 -16.05
CA GLU A 73 -13.45 -1.28 -15.76
C GLU A 73 -12.01 -0.79 -15.51
N ARG A 74 -11.56 0.21 -16.27
CA ARG A 74 -10.22 0.79 -16.10
C ARG A 74 -10.07 1.54 -14.77
N THR A 75 -11.11 2.26 -14.35
CA THR A 75 -11.15 2.99 -13.09
C THR A 75 -11.18 2.02 -11.91
N ARG A 76 -11.97 0.93 -12.00
CA ARG A 76 -11.92 -0.17 -11.01
C ARG A 76 -10.54 -0.79 -10.93
N GLY A 77 -9.90 -1.08 -12.08
CA GLY A 77 -8.53 -1.59 -12.13
C GLY A 77 -7.53 -0.64 -11.47
N ALA A 78 -7.64 0.67 -11.71
CA ALA A 78 -6.75 1.68 -11.16
C ALA A 78 -6.93 1.84 -9.64
N HIS A 79 -8.17 1.81 -9.17
CA HIS A 79 -8.46 1.81 -7.72
C HIS A 79 -7.97 0.53 -7.05
N LEU A 80 -8.22 -0.64 -7.64
CA LEU A 80 -7.84 -1.92 -7.06
C LEU A 80 -6.31 -2.08 -6.95
N ILE A 81 -5.54 -1.74 -8.00
CA ILE A 81 -4.07 -1.82 -7.88
C ILE A 81 -3.53 -0.85 -6.83
N ALA A 82 -4.06 0.38 -6.77
CA ALA A 82 -3.65 1.35 -5.75
C ALA A 82 -3.99 0.86 -4.33
N PHE A 83 -5.19 0.31 -4.15
CA PHE A 83 -5.66 -0.26 -2.89
C PHE A 83 -4.81 -1.44 -2.44
N TYR A 84 -4.59 -2.42 -3.34
CA TYR A 84 -3.79 -3.61 -3.05
C TYR A 84 -2.34 -3.25 -2.71
N CYS A 85 -1.70 -2.41 -3.53
CA CYS A 85 -0.31 -2.02 -3.31
C CYS A 85 -0.15 -1.26 -2.00
N HIS A 86 -1.04 -0.31 -1.71
CA HIS A 86 -1.00 0.44 -0.46
C HIS A 86 -1.18 -0.48 0.76
N HIS A 87 -2.16 -1.39 0.73
CA HIS A 87 -2.40 -2.32 1.84
C HIS A 87 -1.22 -3.29 2.03
N LEU A 88 -0.68 -3.85 0.95
CA LEU A 88 0.52 -4.69 1.03
C LEU A 88 1.71 -3.91 1.59
N SER A 89 1.88 -2.65 1.18
CA SER A 89 2.93 -1.77 1.70
C SER A 89 2.73 -1.39 3.17
N ILE A 90 1.50 -1.26 3.67
CA ILE A 90 1.24 -1.08 5.11
C ILE A 90 1.67 -2.34 5.87
N ALA A 91 1.21 -3.52 5.45
CA ALA A 91 1.50 -4.78 6.10
C ALA A 91 3.01 -5.10 6.10
N ALA A 92 3.65 -5.06 4.93
CA ALA A 92 5.06 -5.39 4.78
C ALA A 92 5.98 -4.26 5.25
N GLY A 93 5.60 -3.00 5.00
CA GLY A 93 6.36 -1.82 5.39
C GLY A 93 6.42 -1.62 6.89
N ALA A 94 5.36 -1.93 7.63
CA ALA A 94 5.39 -1.89 9.10
C ALA A 94 6.43 -2.85 9.66
N VAL A 95 6.52 -4.08 9.15
CA VAL A 95 7.58 -5.03 9.54
C VAL A 95 8.95 -4.47 9.17
N TYR A 96 9.12 -4.01 7.93
CA TYR A 96 10.41 -3.51 7.44
C TYR A 96 10.93 -2.31 8.22
N LEU A 97 10.11 -1.28 8.43
CA LEU A 97 10.51 -0.06 9.11
C LEU A 97 10.77 -0.26 10.60
N THR A 98 10.06 -1.17 11.27
CA THR A 98 10.20 -1.38 12.72
C THR A 98 11.28 -2.40 13.09
N THR A 99 11.58 -3.35 12.19
CA THR A 99 12.50 -4.46 12.51
C THR A 99 13.71 -4.56 11.59
N GLY A 100 13.69 -3.91 10.43
CA GLY A 100 14.68 -4.12 9.37
C GLY A 100 14.51 -5.44 8.60
N LEU A 101 13.52 -6.27 8.95
CA LEU A 101 13.23 -7.52 8.24
C LEU A 101 12.44 -7.25 6.97
N VAL A 102 12.74 -7.97 5.88
CA VAL A 102 11.92 -7.95 4.67
C VAL A 102 11.06 -9.21 4.63
N PRO A 103 9.72 -9.10 4.65
CA PRO A 103 8.85 -10.25 4.44
C PRO A 103 9.10 -10.88 3.06
N ASP A 104 9.05 -12.20 2.98
CA ASP A 104 9.14 -12.95 1.73
C ASP A 104 7.82 -12.79 0.95
N LEU A 105 7.84 -11.91 -0.06
CA LEU A 105 6.67 -11.58 -0.88
C LEU A 105 6.56 -12.43 -2.16
N ASP A 106 7.29 -13.54 -2.25
CA ASP A 106 7.19 -14.48 -3.38
C ASP A 106 5.72 -14.81 -3.66
N PRO A 107 5.21 -14.58 -4.89
CA PRO A 107 3.79 -14.71 -5.17
C PRO A 107 3.23 -16.12 -5.00
N GLN A 108 4.07 -17.15 -4.89
CA GLN A 108 3.64 -18.52 -4.56
C GLN A 108 3.53 -18.76 -3.04
N ARG A 109 4.21 -17.94 -2.22
CA ARG A 109 4.27 -18.11 -0.75
C ARG A 109 3.50 -17.04 0.01
N LEU A 110 3.44 -15.81 -0.51
CA LEU A 110 2.60 -14.77 0.04
C LEU A 110 1.14 -15.18 -0.12
N ALA A 111 0.48 -15.37 1.02
CA ALA A 111 -0.92 -15.72 1.06
C ALA A 111 -1.75 -14.46 1.29
N VAL A 112 -2.86 -14.34 0.55
CA VAL A 112 -3.79 -13.23 0.63
C VAL A 112 -5.22 -13.73 0.82
N ARG A 113 -5.97 -13.02 1.65
CA ARG A 113 -7.42 -13.19 1.82
C ARG A 113 -8.10 -11.83 1.71
N PHE A 114 -9.32 -11.82 1.20
CA PHE A 114 -10.16 -10.63 1.15
C PHE A 114 -11.39 -10.89 2.04
N GLU A 115 -11.39 -10.25 3.22
CA GLU A 115 -12.31 -10.58 4.31
C GLU A 115 -13.18 -9.39 4.70
N ASN A 116 -14.34 -9.68 5.29
CA ASN A 116 -15.15 -8.64 5.92
C ASN A 116 -14.41 -8.08 7.13
N HIS A 117 -14.51 -6.76 7.28
CA HIS A 117 -14.00 -5.99 8.39
C HIS A 117 -15.19 -5.39 9.13
N ASP A 118 -15.59 -6.05 10.21
CA ASP A 118 -16.60 -5.52 11.12
C ASP A 118 -15.97 -4.37 11.92
N SER A 119 -16.16 -3.15 11.44
CA SER A 119 -16.00 -1.99 12.31
C SER A 119 -17.14 -2.04 13.33
N ALA A 120 -16.83 -2.10 14.62
CA ALA A 120 -17.83 -2.18 15.71
C ALA A 120 -18.81 -0.99 15.75
N ALA A 121 -18.68 -0.03 14.83
CA ALA A 121 -19.57 1.11 14.65
C ALA A 121 -20.52 0.90 13.46
N SER A 122 -21.79 0.59 13.75
CA SER A 122 -22.98 0.69 12.88
C SER A 122 -23.50 -0.61 12.23
N SER A 123 -24.68 -1.03 12.67
CA SER A 123 -25.50 -2.13 12.14
C SER A 123 -26.18 -1.87 10.79
N PHE A 124 -25.80 -0.80 10.08
CA PHE A 124 -26.42 -0.39 8.81
C PHE A 124 -25.44 0.00 7.70
N GLN A 125 -24.14 -0.29 7.84
CA GLN A 125 -23.18 -0.05 6.76
C GLN A 125 -22.98 -1.32 5.92
N PRO A 126 -22.76 -1.19 4.60
CA PRO A 126 -22.28 -2.31 3.80
C PRO A 126 -21.03 -2.89 4.45
N ALA A 127 -20.86 -4.21 4.46
CA ALA A 127 -19.67 -4.84 5.03
C ALA A 127 -18.41 -4.26 4.35
N ILE A 128 -17.65 -3.46 5.10
CA ILE A 128 -16.34 -2.97 4.67
C ILE A 128 -15.45 -4.20 4.56
N LYS A 129 -14.66 -4.30 3.50
CA LYS A 129 -13.71 -5.40 3.31
C LYS A 129 -12.28 -4.91 3.42
N ARG A 130 -11.40 -5.80 3.88
CA ARG A 130 -9.95 -5.56 3.96
C ARG A 130 -9.16 -6.71 3.36
N LEU A 131 -7.93 -6.39 2.98
CA LEU A 131 -6.91 -7.38 2.61
C LEU A 131 -6.20 -7.88 3.85
N HIS A 132 -6.00 -9.19 3.91
CA HIS A 132 -5.22 -9.88 4.92
C HIS A 132 -4.04 -10.58 4.24
N PHE A 133 -2.82 -10.24 4.63
CA PHE A 133 -1.59 -10.83 4.12
C PHE A 133 -0.92 -11.73 5.16
N MET A 134 -0.59 -12.96 4.77
CA MET A 134 0.11 -13.89 5.65
C MET A 134 1.55 -14.08 5.18
N PHE A 135 2.50 -13.86 6.09
CA PHE A 135 3.95 -13.91 5.83
C PHE A 135 4.58 -15.15 6.46
N GLY A 136 4.94 -16.14 5.64
CA GLY A 136 5.56 -17.37 6.14
C GLY A 136 7.08 -17.30 6.38
N ARG A 137 7.76 -16.25 5.89
CA ARG A 137 9.22 -16.13 5.96
C ARG A 137 9.68 -14.67 5.92
N PHE A 138 10.85 -14.41 6.50
CA PHE A 138 11.52 -13.11 6.52
C PHE A 138 13.00 -13.24 6.13
N LEU A 139 13.53 -12.17 5.53
CA LEU A 139 14.95 -11.97 5.28
C LEU A 139 15.54 -11.14 6.44
N PRO A 140 16.56 -11.65 7.16
CA PRO A 140 17.07 -11.04 8.40
C PRO A 140 17.85 -9.73 8.20
N GLU A 141 18.41 -9.49 7.01
CA GLU A 141 19.16 -8.27 6.67
C GLU A 141 18.47 -7.57 5.50
N GLY A 142 17.33 -6.97 5.78
CA GLY A 142 16.56 -6.23 4.79
C GLY A 142 17.28 -4.97 4.31
N SER A 143 17.31 -4.79 3.00
CA SER A 143 17.68 -3.55 2.33
C SER A 143 16.51 -3.02 1.48
N ALA A 144 16.57 -1.74 1.11
CA ALA A 144 15.63 -1.16 0.14
C ALA A 144 15.57 -1.98 -1.16
N GLN A 145 16.72 -2.47 -1.64
CA GLN A 145 16.80 -3.34 -2.82
C GLN A 145 16.04 -4.66 -2.62
N SER A 146 16.23 -5.34 -1.48
CA SER A 146 15.52 -6.61 -1.23
C SER A 146 14.02 -6.41 -1.05
N PHE A 147 13.58 -5.31 -0.43
CA PHE A 147 12.16 -4.98 -0.33
C PHE A 147 11.58 -4.69 -1.71
N HIS A 148 12.27 -3.87 -2.50
CA HIS A 148 11.92 -3.58 -3.89
C HIS A 148 11.74 -4.87 -4.71
N ASP A 149 12.74 -5.74 -4.70
CA ASP A 149 12.74 -6.95 -5.52
C ASP A 149 11.61 -7.90 -5.12
N ALA A 150 11.39 -8.08 -3.81
CA ALA A 150 10.28 -8.87 -3.30
C ALA A 150 8.92 -8.27 -3.73
N PHE A 151 8.75 -6.96 -3.61
CA PHE A 151 7.51 -6.27 -3.95
C PHE A 151 7.22 -6.33 -5.47
N VAL A 152 8.22 -6.09 -6.31
CA VAL A 152 8.09 -6.19 -7.78
C VAL A 152 7.78 -7.63 -8.21
N ALA A 153 8.44 -8.63 -7.62
CA ALA A 153 8.15 -10.03 -7.90
C ALA A 153 6.70 -10.40 -7.53
N SER A 154 6.23 -9.93 -6.37
CA SER A 154 4.85 -10.14 -5.92
C SER A 154 3.81 -9.49 -6.86
N LEU A 155 4.09 -8.27 -7.31
CA LEU A 155 3.14 -7.49 -8.13
C LEU A 155 3.13 -7.84 -9.61
N THR A 156 4.17 -8.48 -10.14
CA THR A 156 4.22 -8.85 -11.56
C THR A 156 2.97 -9.63 -12.01
N PRO A 157 2.56 -10.75 -11.36
CA PRO A 157 1.33 -11.46 -11.73
C PRO A 157 0.06 -10.63 -11.53
N VAL A 158 0.04 -9.74 -10.53
CA VAL A 158 -1.08 -8.82 -10.26
C VAL A 158 -1.28 -7.85 -11.43
N VAL A 159 -0.18 -7.26 -11.90
CA VAL A 159 -0.18 -6.28 -13.00
C VAL A 159 -0.64 -6.91 -14.30
N GLU A 160 -0.14 -8.12 -14.60
CA GLU A 160 -0.51 -8.89 -15.78
C GLU A 160 -2.00 -9.25 -15.76
N ALA A 161 -2.50 -9.78 -14.63
CA ALA A 161 -3.89 -10.15 -14.47
C ALA A 161 -4.84 -8.96 -14.61
N LEU A 162 -4.54 -7.84 -13.95
CA LEU A 162 -5.36 -6.63 -14.04
C LEU A 162 -5.31 -6.00 -15.42
N GLN A 163 -4.15 -6.03 -16.10
CA GLN A 163 -4.06 -5.54 -17.47
C GLN A 163 -4.95 -6.36 -18.39
N ALA A 164 -4.89 -7.68 -18.30
CA ALA A 164 -5.73 -8.57 -19.08
C ALA A 164 -7.23 -8.37 -18.80
N ARG A 165 -7.60 -8.14 -17.53
CA ARG A 165 -8.99 -8.05 -17.09
C ARG A 165 -9.65 -6.68 -17.32
N THR A 166 -8.89 -5.60 -17.19
CA THR A 166 -9.43 -4.21 -17.17
C THR A 166 -8.93 -3.34 -18.32
N GLY A 167 -7.87 -3.78 -19.01
CA GLY A 167 -7.21 -2.98 -20.05
C GLY A 167 -6.44 -1.76 -19.52
N LEU A 168 -6.18 -1.69 -18.21
CA LEU A 168 -5.29 -0.70 -17.62
C LEU A 168 -3.83 -1.08 -17.91
N SER A 169 -3.06 -0.17 -18.53
CA SER A 169 -1.68 -0.46 -18.94
C SER A 169 -0.77 -0.75 -17.75
N ALA A 170 0.18 -1.68 -17.90
CA ALA A 170 1.19 -1.98 -16.89
C ALA A 170 1.92 -0.73 -16.36
N ALA A 171 2.32 0.21 -17.23
CA ALA A 171 2.99 1.45 -16.81
C ALA A 171 2.14 2.30 -15.85
N ALA A 172 0.82 2.39 -16.07
CA ALA A 172 -0.08 3.08 -15.15
C ALA A 172 -0.21 2.36 -13.81
N GLN A 173 -0.25 1.01 -13.84
CA GLN A 173 -0.31 0.19 -12.65
C GLN A 173 0.95 0.32 -11.78
N TRP A 174 2.14 0.30 -12.38
CA TRP A 174 3.40 0.45 -11.65
C TRP A 174 3.56 1.84 -11.00
N ARG A 175 3.09 2.91 -11.65
CA ARG A 175 3.04 4.25 -11.03
C ARG A 175 2.11 4.27 -9.81
N LEU A 176 0.97 3.59 -9.88
CA LEU A 176 0.05 3.45 -8.75
C LEU A 176 0.64 2.57 -7.64
N ALA A 177 1.45 1.56 -7.98
CA ALA A 177 2.18 0.77 -7.00
C ALA A 177 3.24 1.60 -6.26
N ALA A 178 4.00 2.43 -6.97
CA ALA A 178 4.97 3.35 -6.38
C ALA A 178 4.29 4.40 -5.48
N ASP A 179 3.13 4.93 -5.90
CA ASP A 179 2.28 5.75 -5.03
C ASP A 179 1.89 4.96 -3.77
N GLY A 180 1.46 3.70 -3.91
CA GLY A 180 1.05 2.83 -2.80
C GLY A 180 2.12 2.69 -1.71
N ILE A 181 3.37 2.39 -2.12
CA ILE A 181 4.53 2.28 -1.22
C ILE A 181 4.77 3.60 -0.49
N THR A 182 4.92 4.69 -1.23
CA THR A 182 5.24 5.99 -0.65
C THR A 182 4.12 6.55 0.24
N GLY A 183 2.86 6.22 -0.05
CA GLY A 183 1.74 6.57 0.81
C GLY A 183 1.78 5.81 2.13
N ALA A 184 1.93 4.49 2.04
CA ALA A 184 1.97 3.62 3.21
C ALA A 184 3.15 3.97 4.15
N PHE A 185 4.34 4.21 3.61
CA PHE A 185 5.51 4.54 4.41
C PHE A 185 5.38 5.90 5.10
N LEU A 186 4.76 6.90 4.45
CA LEU A 186 4.47 8.18 5.11
C LEU A 186 3.49 7.98 6.28
N GLU A 187 2.43 7.20 6.08
CA GLU A 187 1.45 6.89 7.13
C GLU A 187 2.07 6.12 8.31
N ILE A 188 2.88 5.09 8.03
CA ILE A 188 3.63 4.35 9.06
C ILE A 188 4.59 5.27 9.81
N GLY A 189 5.33 6.12 9.10
CA GLY A 189 6.26 7.08 9.69
C GLY A 189 5.56 8.08 10.60
N LEU A 190 4.40 8.60 10.20
CA LEU A 190 3.59 9.48 11.03
C LEU A 190 3.08 8.77 12.29
N ALA A 191 2.56 7.55 12.16
CA ALA A 191 2.07 6.77 13.31
C ALA A 191 3.20 6.37 14.28
N GLY A 192 4.40 6.10 13.76
CA GLY A 192 5.58 5.72 14.55
C GLY A 192 6.45 6.88 15.04
N GLY A 193 6.17 8.12 14.63
CA GLY A 193 7.01 9.30 14.94
C GLY A 193 8.33 9.38 14.17
N GLU A 194 8.50 8.59 13.11
CA GLU A 194 9.72 8.43 12.30
C GLU A 194 9.49 8.81 10.83
N GLU A 195 8.76 9.91 10.61
CA GLU A 195 8.30 10.36 9.29
C GLU A 195 9.47 10.49 8.27
N ALA A 196 10.54 11.17 8.66
CA ALA A 196 11.68 11.43 7.77
C ALA A 196 12.39 10.13 7.34
N GLY A 197 12.61 9.20 8.27
CA GLY A 197 13.24 7.91 7.99
C GLY A 197 12.39 7.02 7.11
N ALA A 198 11.08 6.99 7.35
CA ALA A 198 10.14 6.21 6.54
C ALA A 198 10.03 6.77 5.11
N MET A 199 9.95 8.09 4.94
CA MET A 199 9.96 8.73 3.61
C MET A 199 11.25 8.44 2.84
N ALA A 200 12.41 8.57 3.49
CA ALA A 200 13.69 8.26 2.86
C ALA A 200 13.75 6.80 2.39
N SER A 201 13.34 5.87 3.25
CA SER A 201 13.28 4.44 2.92
C SER A 201 12.35 4.15 1.73
N ALA A 202 11.20 4.82 1.67
CA ALA A 202 10.28 4.67 0.55
C ALA A 202 10.89 5.16 -0.78
N LEU A 203 11.59 6.29 -0.75
CA LEU A 203 12.29 6.82 -1.93
C LEU A 203 13.42 5.89 -2.36
N ASP A 204 14.21 5.35 -1.44
CA ASP A 204 15.26 4.38 -1.75
C ASP A 204 14.72 3.11 -2.42
N ILE A 205 13.47 2.72 -2.12
CA ILE A 205 12.78 1.59 -2.76
C ILE A 205 12.28 1.97 -4.16
N VAL A 206 11.53 3.07 -4.30
CA VAL A 206 10.82 3.38 -5.56
C VAL A 206 11.69 4.12 -6.60
N LYS A 207 12.86 4.66 -6.20
CA LYS A 207 13.75 5.41 -7.10
C LYS A 207 14.93 4.59 -7.64
N ILE A 208 14.89 3.26 -7.50
CA ILE A 208 15.92 2.38 -8.04
C ILE A 208 15.99 2.53 -9.58
N PRO A 209 17.18 2.85 -10.15
CA PRO A 209 17.33 2.99 -11.59
C PRO A 209 16.93 1.74 -12.36
N GLY A 210 16.15 1.90 -13.43
CA GLY A 210 15.67 0.79 -14.25
C GLY A 210 14.48 0.03 -13.66
N SER A 211 14.03 0.38 -12.45
CA SER A 211 12.83 -0.20 -11.84
C SER A 211 11.55 0.22 -12.58
N PRO A 212 10.53 -0.65 -12.68
CA PRO A 212 9.20 -0.24 -13.14
C PRO A 212 8.51 0.76 -12.19
N LEU A 213 8.92 0.84 -10.92
CA LEU A 213 8.37 1.79 -9.93
C LEU A 213 8.92 3.20 -10.10
N LEU A 214 10.01 3.37 -10.86
CA LEU A 214 10.67 4.66 -11.03
C LEU A 214 9.76 5.65 -11.77
N SER A 215 9.52 6.79 -11.14
CA SER A 215 8.87 7.96 -11.72
C SER A 215 9.60 9.22 -11.27
N SER A 216 9.81 10.18 -12.17
CA SER A 216 10.36 11.51 -11.84
C SER A 216 9.37 12.37 -11.05
N GLU A 217 8.08 12.16 -11.26
CA GLU A 217 6.97 12.95 -10.72
C GLU A 217 6.69 12.61 -9.25
N LEU A 218 6.91 11.36 -8.84
CA LEU A 218 6.68 10.91 -7.46
C LEU A 218 7.69 11.55 -6.49
N HIS A 219 7.21 12.33 -5.53
CA HIS A 219 8.04 12.88 -4.45
C HIS A 219 7.18 13.29 -3.24
N TYR A 220 7.85 13.57 -2.13
CA TYR A 220 7.24 14.22 -0.97
C TYR A 220 7.49 15.73 -1.05
N GLU A 221 6.48 16.51 -0.72
CA GLU A 221 6.55 17.97 -0.69
C GLU A 221 6.03 18.50 0.65
N ARG A 222 6.84 19.31 1.32
CA ARG A 222 6.40 20.06 2.50
C ARG A 222 5.67 21.31 2.05
N ILE A 223 4.42 21.45 2.47
CA ILE A 223 3.60 22.63 2.23
C ILE A 223 3.48 23.39 3.54
N GLU A 224 3.81 24.68 3.46
CA GLU A 224 3.78 25.62 4.59
C GLU A 224 2.76 26.73 4.28
N THR A 225 2.01 27.13 5.30
CA THR A 225 1.09 28.28 5.25
C THR A 225 0.95 28.91 6.64
N THR A 226 0.15 29.98 6.75
CA THR A 226 -0.16 30.64 8.02
C THR A 226 -1.68 30.64 8.23
N ARG A 227 -2.12 30.06 9.35
CA ARG A 227 -3.53 30.00 9.76
C ARG A 227 -3.71 30.79 11.05
N ASP A 228 -4.57 31.82 11.02
CA ASP A 228 -4.83 32.70 12.17
C ASP A 228 -3.54 33.30 12.80
N GLY A 229 -2.56 33.60 11.95
CA GLY A 229 -1.24 34.10 12.38
C GLY A 229 -0.28 33.04 12.89
N ILE A 230 -0.67 31.76 12.91
CA ILE A 230 0.14 30.62 13.35
C ILE A 230 0.70 29.88 12.13
N PRO A 231 2.03 29.68 12.02
CA PRO A 231 2.61 28.82 11.00
C PRO A 231 2.10 27.39 11.12
N VAL A 232 1.64 26.82 10.01
CA VAL A 232 1.25 25.40 9.93
C VAL A 232 1.93 24.77 8.72
N GLU A 233 2.37 23.53 8.88
CA GLU A 233 3.03 22.76 7.83
C GLU A 233 2.52 21.33 7.80
N GLN A 234 2.57 20.72 6.63
CA GLN A 234 2.32 19.30 6.45
C GLN A 234 3.09 18.80 5.22
N VAL A 235 3.57 17.56 5.31
CA VAL A 235 4.15 16.86 4.17
C VAL A 235 3.07 16.11 3.41
N PHE A 236 3.09 16.24 2.09
CA PHE A 236 2.20 15.54 1.17
C PHE A 236 3.01 14.66 0.22
N ARG A 237 2.50 13.46 -0.07
CA ARG A 237 2.99 12.65 -1.18
C ARG A 237 2.33 13.11 -2.48
N LEU A 238 3.11 13.65 -3.40
CA LEU A 238 2.66 13.94 -4.75
C LEU A 238 2.72 12.69 -5.63
N ARG A 239 1.61 12.41 -6.29
CA ARG A 239 1.40 11.14 -6.99
C ARG A 239 1.99 11.16 -8.38
N SER A 240 2.43 9.99 -8.83
CA SER A 240 2.79 9.71 -10.22
C SER A 240 1.70 8.95 -10.98
N GLY A 241 0.85 8.21 -10.27
CA GLY A 241 -0.24 7.42 -10.84
C GLY A 241 -1.57 8.16 -10.86
N CYS A 242 -2.31 8.04 -11.96
CA CYS A 242 -3.69 8.53 -12.04
C CYS A 242 -4.67 7.40 -11.65
N CYS A 243 -5.45 7.59 -10.58
CA CYS A 243 -6.50 6.62 -10.19
C CYS A 243 -7.77 6.69 -11.04
N LEU A 244 -7.87 7.66 -11.96
CA LEU A 244 -9.04 7.89 -12.82
C LEU A 244 -10.34 8.28 -12.08
N TYR A 245 -10.28 8.58 -10.78
CA TYR A 245 -11.44 8.98 -9.98
C TYR A 245 -12.22 10.16 -10.58
N TYR A 246 -11.57 11.11 -11.25
CA TYR A 246 -12.25 12.23 -11.92
C TYR A 246 -13.24 11.80 -13.03
N ARG A 247 -13.24 10.53 -13.45
CA ARG A 247 -14.16 9.97 -14.44
C ARG A 247 -15.44 9.40 -13.85
N THR A 248 -15.51 9.26 -12.53
CA THR A 248 -16.69 8.73 -11.84
C THR A 248 -17.76 9.80 -11.71
N ASP A 249 -18.98 9.38 -11.36
CA ASP A 249 -20.09 10.32 -11.15
C ASP A 249 -19.77 11.24 -9.96
N GLY A 250 -19.68 12.55 -10.22
CA GLY A 250 -19.30 13.54 -9.21
C GLY A 250 -17.82 13.51 -8.80
N GLY A 251 -16.96 12.79 -9.53
CA GLY A 251 -15.52 12.77 -9.30
C GLY A 251 -14.84 14.09 -9.69
N ASP A 252 -13.74 14.42 -8.99
CA ASP A 252 -12.84 15.54 -9.32
C ASP A 252 -11.39 15.11 -9.09
N PHE A 253 -10.43 15.91 -9.55
CA PHE A 253 -9.02 15.71 -9.25
C PHE A 253 -8.74 15.88 -7.76
N CYS A 254 -8.04 14.91 -7.15
CA CYS A 254 -7.56 15.07 -5.78
C CYS A 254 -6.45 16.14 -5.69
N ASP A 255 -6.21 16.67 -4.49
CA ASP A 255 -5.23 17.75 -4.28
C ASP A 255 -3.79 17.35 -4.63
N VAL A 256 -3.49 16.05 -4.69
CA VAL A 256 -2.18 15.48 -5.05
C VAL A 256 -2.19 14.81 -6.44
N CYS A 257 -3.18 15.13 -7.28
CA CYS A 257 -3.36 14.46 -8.57
C CYS A 257 -2.27 14.85 -9.57
N VAL A 258 -1.66 13.85 -10.22
CA VAL A 258 -0.63 14.00 -11.26
C VAL A 258 -1.09 14.78 -12.50
N LEU A 259 -2.41 14.96 -12.68
CA LEU A 259 -2.99 15.68 -13.81
C LEU A 259 -3.17 17.19 -13.55
N LEU A 260 -2.93 17.65 -12.33
CA LEU A 260 -2.98 19.07 -12.01
C LEU A 260 -1.66 19.73 -12.37
N GLU A 261 -1.74 20.97 -12.88
CA GLU A 261 -0.57 21.82 -13.01
C GLU A 261 0.08 22.06 -11.64
N PRO A 262 1.42 22.11 -11.54
CA PRO A 262 2.12 22.18 -10.25
C PRO A 262 1.66 23.33 -9.35
N ASP A 263 1.45 24.52 -9.90
CA ASP A 263 0.99 25.68 -9.12
C ASP A 263 -0.45 25.52 -8.61
N VAL A 264 -1.32 24.92 -9.44
CA VAL A 264 -2.71 24.64 -9.04
C VAL A 264 -2.74 23.58 -7.93
N GLN A 265 -1.93 22.53 -8.08
CA GLN A 265 -1.79 21.47 -7.09
C GLN A 265 -1.29 22.05 -5.75
N ARG A 266 -0.21 22.84 -5.77
CA ARG A 266 0.36 23.48 -4.59
C ARG A 266 -0.64 24.41 -3.89
N ASN A 267 -1.43 25.17 -4.64
CA ASN A 267 -2.46 26.03 -4.07
C ASN A 267 -3.60 25.22 -3.44
N ARG A 268 -4.06 24.14 -4.07
CA ARG A 268 -5.07 23.24 -3.48
C ARG A 268 -4.58 22.63 -2.15
N LEU A 269 -3.31 22.25 -2.06
CA LEU A 269 -2.71 21.72 -0.83
C LEU A 269 -2.62 22.77 0.28
N ARG A 270 -2.27 24.02 -0.05
CA ARG A 270 -2.33 25.15 0.90
C ARG A 270 -3.75 25.38 1.39
N ASP A 271 -4.74 25.38 0.50
CA ASP A 271 -6.14 25.55 0.88
C ASP A 271 -6.63 24.41 1.78
N ARG A 272 -6.18 23.18 1.52
CA ARG A 272 -6.45 22.03 2.39
C ARG A 272 -5.89 22.25 3.80
N LEU A 273 -4.65 22.70 3.94
CA LEU A 273 -4.06 23.03 5.24
C LEU A 273 -4.85 24.10 6.00
N MET A 274 -5.40 25.08 5.29
CA MET A 274 -6.25 26.11 5.89
C MET A 274 -7.60 25.55 6.39
N ARG A 275 -8.15 24.53 5.71
CA ARG A 275 -9.41 23.86 6.10
C ARG A 275 -9.25 22.78 7.18
N SER A 276 -8.11 22.08 7.21
CA SER A 276 -7.83 20.99 8.15
C SER A 276 -7.46 21.54 9.53
N GLY A 277 -8.48 21.90 10.33
CA GLY A 277 -8.34 22.51 11.66
C GLY A 277 -9.42 22.11 12.67
N GLY A 278 -10.04 20.94 12.51
CA GLY A 278 -10.86 20.30 13.54
C GLY A 278 -10.17 18.99 13.95
N SER A 279 -9.54 19.00 15.12
CA SER A 279 -9.16 17.79 15.86
C SER A 279 -10.39 16.93 16.18
#